data_AF-A0A165YZA5-F1
#
_entry.id   AF-A0A165YZA5-F1
#
_cell.length_a   1.000
_cell.length_b   1.000
_cell.length_c   1.000
_cell.angle_alpha   90.00
_cell.angle_beta   90.00
_cell.angle_gamma   90.00
#
_symmetry.space_group_name_H-M   'P 1'
#
loop_
_entity.id
_entity.type
_entity.pdbx_description
1 polymer ?
#
loop_
_entity_poly.entity_id
_entity_poly.type
_entity_poly.pdbx_seq_one_letter_code
_entity_poly.pdbx_strand_id
1 'polypeptide(L)'
;MSTSTFILDPYFGELFSSYTPAQQAAHIDSLRTLMDKIQSGDAHARREMGIMSHPEDGEEDAEDEVRVALAQCSWQMAQLLRFSSPPRLAEAEPYLRTALAHAPNDTDPTLYLAVVLSLTPARGEEALATYNAVINVSGNVYTNAWAGAALARMLRRTGRTTEAQALETRAVAALDGLPPASVRMLLSDNVAILEHPAVRALLNPEPAPTAGAGVPLRRSTAVTA
;
A
#
# COMPACT_ATOMS: atom_id res chain seq x y z
N MET A 1 -23.77 -8.98 19.15
CA MET A 1 -22.85 -9.68 18.25
C MET A 1 -21.55 -8.89 18.22
N SER A 2 -20.44 -9.47 18.65
CA SER A 2 -19.12 -8.82 18.74
C SER A 2 -18.58 -8.47 17.35
N THR A 3 -18.83 -7.24 16.90
CA THR A 3 -18.24 -6.66 15.69
C THR A 3 -16.75 -6.32 15.86
N SER A 4 -16.27 -6.24 17.11
CA SER A 4 -14.94 -5.73 17.45
C SER A 4 -13.79 -6.60 16.94
N THR A 5 -13.94 -7.93 16.96
CA THR A 5 -12.87 -8.87 16.55
C THR A 5 -12.68 -8.90 15.04
N PHE A 6 -13.72 -8.57 14.27
CA PHE A 6 -13.70 -8.64 12.80
C PHE A 6 -13.00 -7.44 12.14
N ILE A 7 -13.02 -6.27 12.79
CA ILE A 7 -12.48 -5.03 12.22
C ILE A 7 -10.94 -5.02 12.24
N LEU A 8 -10.31 -5.76 13.16
CA LEU A 8 -8.85 -5.91 13.25
C LEU A 8 -8.30 -7.07 12.41
N ASP A 9 -9.17 -7.76 11.65
CA ASP A 9 -8.74 -8.83 10.75
C ASP A 9 -7.88 -8.24 9.60
N PRO A 10 -6.69 -8.80 9.31
CA PRO A 10 -5.81 -8.32 8.24
C PRO A 10 -6.48 -8.29 6.85
N TYR A 11 -7.47 -9.15 6.61
CA TYR A 11 -8.22 -9.22 5.35
C TYR A 11 -9.46 -8.31 5.34
N PHE A 12 -9.78 -7.65 6.47
CA PHE A 12 -10.94 -6.77 6.56
C PHE A 12 -10.91 -5.64 5.53
N GLY A 13 -9.72 -5.17 5.14
CA GLY A 13 -9.57 -4.13 4.10
C GLY A 13 -10.18 -4.53 2.75
N GLU A 14 -10.06 -5.80 2.35
CA GLU A 14 -10.64 -6.31 1.10
C GLU A 14 -12.17 -6.27 1.15
N LEU A 15 -12.74 -6.72 2.28
CA LEU A 15 -14.19 -6.70 2.52
C LEU A 15 -14.73 -5.28 2.67
N PHE A 16 -13.97 -4.39 3.32
CA PHE A 16 -14.37 -3.02 3.59
C PHE A 16 -14.67 -2.23 2.31
N SER A 17 -13.89 -2.49 1.26
CA SER A 17 -14.10 -1.85 -0.06
C SER A 17 -15.43 -2.24 -0.73
N SER A 18 -16.01 -3.39 -0.36
CA SER A 18 -17.30 -3.86 -0.89
C SER A 18 -18.52 -3.27 -0.17
N TYR A 19 -18.32 -2.60 0.97
CA TYR A 19 -19.39 -2.01 1.75
C TYR A 19 -19.89 -0.68 1.18
N THR A 20 -21.16 -0.37 1.48
CA THR A 20 -21.72 0.96 1.20
C THR A 20 -21.02 2.03 2.04
N PRO A 21 -20.99 3.30 1.61
CA PRO A 21 -20.41 4.39 2.40
C PRO A 21 -20.96 4.49 3.84
N ALA A 22 -22.25 4.20 4.04
CA ALA A 22 -22.86 4.20 5.37
C ALA A 22 -22.33 3.07 6.26
N GLN A 23 -22.14 1.87 5.71
CA GLN A 23 -21.53 0.76 6.43
C GLN A 23 -20.06 1.04 6.75
N GLN A 24 -19.31 1.60 5.79
CA GLN A 24 -17.92 2.01 6.00
C GLN A 24 -17.79 3.03 7.13
N ALA A 25 -18.67 4.03 7.18
CA ALA A 25 -18.73 5.00 8.27
C ALA A 25 -19.01 4.32 9.62
N ALA A 26 -19.96 3.38 9.68
CA ALA A 26 -20.27 2.64 10.91
C ALA A 26 -19.08 1.81 11.41
N HIS A 27 -18.29 1.21 10.53
CA HIS A 27 -17.07 0.48 10.90
C HIS A 27 -15.96 1.40 11.41
N ILE A 28 -15.77 2.57 10.78
CA ILE A 28 -14.85 3.60 11.25
C ILE A 28 -15.26 4.08 12.65
N ASP A 29 -16.54 4.36 12.87
CA ASP A 29 -17.04 4.81 14.18
C ASP A 29 -16.93 3.71 15.24
N SER A 30 -17.14 2.45 14.86
CA SER A 30 -16.94 1.29 15.74
C SER A 30 -15.48 1.16 16.17
N LEU A 31 -14.53 1.32 15.25
CA LEU A 31 -13.10 1.26 15.57
C LEU A 31 -12.68 2.45 16.45
N ARG A 32 -13.20 3.65 16.19
CA ARG A 32 -12.97 4.81 17.06
C ARG A 32 -13.48 4.58 18.48
N THR A 33 -14.69 4.04 18.61
CA THR A 33 -15.29 3.68 19.90
C THR A 33 -14.45 2.62 20.63
N LEU A 34 -13.90 1.65 19.90
CA LEU A 34 -12.98 0.68 20.48
C LEU A 34 -11.72 1.38 21.01
N MET A 35 -11.05 2.20 20.19
CA MET A 35 -9.86 2.94 20.61
C MET A 35 -10.11 3.79 21.86
N ASP A 36 -11.24 4.49 21.92
CA ASP A 36 -11.63 5.28 23.09
C ASP A 36 -11.79 4.41 24.34
N LYS A 37 -12.38 3.21 24.21
CA LYS A 37 -12.50 2.25 25.31
C LYS A 37 -11.15 1.69 25.77
N ILE A 38 -10.24 1.43 24.84
CA ILE A 38 -8.87 0.98 25.17
C ILE A 38 -8.17 2.07 25.98
N GLN A 39 -8.20 3.30 25.48
CA GLN A 39 -7.54 4.45 26.10
C GLN A 39 -8.12 4.79 27.48
N SER A 40 -9.44 4.83 27.61
CA SER A 40 -10.13 5.28 28.83
C SER A 40 -10.48 4.16 29.82
N GLY A 41 -10.42 2.90 29.40
CA GLY A 41 -10.75 1.75 30.23
C GLY A 41 -9.78 1.57 31.39
N ASP A 42 -10.29 1.09 32.52
CA ASP A 42 -9.45 0.62 33.61
C ASP A 42 -8.81 -0.74 33.29
N ALA A 43 -7.93 -1.23 34.17
CA ALA A 43 -7.26 -2.52 33.99
C ALA A 43 -8.24 -3.70 33.90
N HIS A 44 -9.42 -3.62 34.52
CA HIS A 44 -10.41 -4.69 34.40
C HIS A 44 -11.04 -4.72 33.01
N ALA A 45 -11.51 -3.57 32.53
CA ALA A 45 -12.09 -3.44 31.19
C ALA A 45 -11.09 -3.82 30.09
N ARG A 46 -9.80 -3.45 30.25
CA ARG A 46 -8.74 -3.81 29.30
C ARG A 46 -8.47 -5.32 29.27
N ARG A 47 -8.55 -6.02 30.42
CA ARG A 47 -8.50 -7.51 30.47
C ARG A 47 -9.72 -8.15 29.83
N GLU A 48 -10.93 -7.61 30.04
CA GLU A 48 -12.14 -8.12 29.38
C GLU A 48 -12.06 -7.99 27.85
N MET A 49 -11.34 -6.96 27.35
CA MET A 49 -11.04 -6.81 25.93
C MET A 49 -9.90 -7.71 25.44
N GLY A 50 -9.24 -8.46 26.31
CA GLY A 50 -8.10 -9.32 25.98
C GLY A 50 -6.83 -8.55 25.62
N ILE A 51 -6.74 -7.27 26.02
CA ILE A 51 -5.55 -6.44 25.80
C ILE A 51 -4.51 -6.72 26.86
N MET A 52 -4.97 -6.92 28.10
CA MET A 52 -4.10 -7.25 29.22
C MET A 52 -4.13 -8.74 29.53
N SER A 53 -2.94 -9.35 29.53
CA SER A 53 -2.80 -10.81 29.56
C SER A 53 -2.83 -11.39 30.97
N HIS A 54 -2.16 -10.77 31.94
CA HIS A 54 -2.05 -11.31 33.30
C HIS A 54 -2.42 -10.31 34.40
N PRO A 55 -3.07 -10.78 35.49
CA PRO A 55 -3.39 -9.94 36.64
C PRO A 55 -2.16 -9.53 37.46
N GLU A 56 -1.00 -10.14 37.21
CA GLU A 56 0.27 -9.88 37.90
C GLU A 56 1.21 -8.94 37.13
N ASP A 57 0.86 -8.57 35.90
CA ASP A 57 1.65 -7.64 35.08
C ASP A 57 1.74 -6.28 35.81
N GLY A 58 2.95 -5.70 35.84
CA GLY A 58 3.14 -4.37 36.43
C GLY A 58 2.39 -3.29 35.66
N GLU A 59 2.19 -2.11 36.27
CA GLU A 59 1.55 -0.97 35.58
C GLU A 59 2.27 -0.59 34.26
N GLU A 60 3.60 -0.78 34.20
CA GLU A 60 4.40 -0.53 33.01
C GLU A 60 4.10 -1.53 31.88
N ASP A 61 4.06 -2.83 32.18
CA ASP A 61 3.73 -3.89 31.22
C ASP A 61 2.30 -3.72 30.67
N ALA A 62 1.37 -3.30 31.53
CA ALA A 62 -0.01 -3.00 31.16
C ALA A 62 -0.15 -1.82 30.18
N GLU A 63 0.61 -0.75 30.39
CA GLU A 63 0.60 0.43 29.50
C GLU A 63 1.33 0.14 28.18
N ASP A 64 2.30 -0.77 28.18
CA ASP A 64 2.93 -1.29 26.96
C ASP A 64 1.94 -2.06 26.09
N GLU A 65 1.17 -2.98 26.66
CA GLU A 65 0.12 -3.73 25.95
C GLU A 65 -0.97 -2.80 25.38
N VAL A 66 -1.36 -1.78 26.13
CA VAL A 66 -2.31 -0.75 25.67
C VAL A 66 -1.75 0.01 24.47
N ARG A 67 -0.47 0.40 24.52
CA ARG A 67 0.20 1.10 23.41
C ARG A 67 0.27 0.23 22.16
N VAL A 68 0.56 -1.06 22.31
CA VAL A 68 0.56 -2.04 21.20
C VAL A 68 -0.84 -2.12 20.58
N ALA A 69 -1.88 -2.29 21.40
CA ALA A 69 -3.25 -2.40 20.92
C ALA A 69 -3.72 -1.12 20.21
N LEU A 70 -3.38 0.05 20.74
CA LEU A 70 -3.69 1.35 20.11
C LEU A 70 -2.93 1.56 18.81
N ALA A 71 -1.67 1.12 18.72
CA ALA A 71 -0.89 1.16 17.48
C ALA A 71 -1.52 0.28 16.38
N GLN A 72 -1.95 -0.93 16.73
CA GLN A 72 -2.67 -1.83 15.82
C GLN A 72 -4.01 -1.23 15.34
N CYS A 73 -4.81 -0.70 16.27
CA CYS A 73 -6.06 -0.03 15.92
C CYS A 73 -5.82 1.21 15.05
N SER A 74 -4.76 1.97 15.32
CA SER A 74 -4.40 3.16 14.55
C SER A 74 -3.97 2.79 13.14
N TRP A 75 -3.16 1.75 12.97
CA TRP A 75 -2.83 1.23 11.65
C TRP A 75 -4.09 0.82 10.89
N GLN A 76 -4.98 0.06 11.54
CA GLN A 76 -6.24 -0.34 10.92
C GLN A 76 -7.12 0.86 10.53
N MET A 77 -7.25 1.86 11.39
CA MET A 77 -7.99 3.09 11.11
C MET A 77 -7.44 3.80 9.87
N ALA A 78 -6.11 3.91 9.74
CA ALA A 78 -5.49 4.50 8.56
C ALA A 78 -5.83 3.74 7.27
N GLN A 79 -5.88 2.40 7.33
CA GLN A 79 -6.32 1.57 6.19
C GLN A 79 -7.79 1.81 5.85
N LEU A 80 -8.69 1.84 6.84
CA LEU A 80 -10.12 2.12 6.60
C LEU A 80 -10.34 3.50 5.97
N LEU A 81 -9.61 4.52 6.43
CA LEU A 81 -9.67 5.87 5.87
C LEU A 81 -9.11 5.93 4.44
N ARG A 82 -8.09 5.12 4.11
CA ARG A 82 -7.58 5.01 2.74
C ARG A 82 -8.63 4.42 1.80
N PHE A 83 -9.30 3.35 2.22
CA PHE A 83 -10.21 2.56 1.38
C PHE A 83 -11.68 2.97 1.49
N SER A 84 -11.99 4.06 2.18
CA SER A 84 -13.35 4.58 2.25
C SER A 84 -13.80 5.15 0.90
N SER A 85 -15.11 5.23 0.69
CA SER A 85 -15.73 5.85 -0.47
C SER A 85 -16.61 7.03 -0.03
N PRO A 86 -16.21 8.29 -0.27
CA PRO A 86 -14.94 8.71 -0.89
C PRO A 86 -13.73 8.46 0.03
N PRO A 87 -12.49 8.44 -0.52
CA PRO A 87 -11.28 8.28 0.29
C PRO A 87 -11.08 9.43 1.28
N ARG A 88 -10.73 9.10 2.53
CA ARG A 88 -10.56 10.03 3.65
C ARG A 88 -9.11 10.06 4.17
N LEU A 89 -8.16 9.79 3.29
CA LEU A 89 -6.75 9.62 3.64
C LEU A 89 -6.16 10.83 4.40
N ALA A 90 -6.63 12.06 4.14
CA ALA A 90 -6.18 13.24 4.87
C ALA A 90 -6.42 13.17 6.39
N GLU A 91 -7.41 12.39 6.84
CA GLU A 91 -7.71 12.19 8.26
C GLU A 91 -6.81 11.12 8.91
N ALA A 92 -6.02 10.39 8.13
CA ALA A 92 -5.23 9.26 8.61
C ALA A 92 -3.93 9.66 9.33
N GLU A 93 -3.45 10.91 9.17
CA GLU A 93 -2.15 11.33 9.72
C GLU A 93 -1.94 11.00 11.22
N PRO A 94 -2.83 11.38 12.16
CA PRO A 94 -2.60 11.11 13.57
C PRO A 94 -2.48 9.61 13.85
N TYR A 95 -3.26 8.79 13.17
CA TYR A 95 -3.23 7.33 13.33
C TYR A 95 -1.93 6.72 12.77
N LEU A 96 -1.46 7.20 11.62
CA LEU A 96 -0.18 6.78 11.06
C LEU A 96 0.99 7.14 11.97
N ARG A 97 0.96 8.34 12.58
CA ARG A 97 1.98 8.75 13.56
C ARG A 97 1.96 7.86 14.81
N THR A 98 0.78 7.49 15.32
CA THR A 98 0.67 6.56 16.44
C THR A 98 1.22 5.18 16.09
N ALA A 99 0.90 4.65 14.91
CA ALA A 99 1.45 3.37 14.45
C ALA A 99 2.98 3.41 14.34
N LEU A 100 3.54 4.48 13.76
CA LEU A 100 4.99 4.67 13.60
C LEU A 100 5.72 4.93 14.92
N ALA A 101 5.06 5.50 15.93
CA ALA A 101 5.66 5.63 17.25
C ALA A 101 5.95 4.25 17.87
N HIS A 102 5.15 3.24 17.54
CA HIS A 102 5.37 1.86 17.97
C HIS A 102 6.34 1.11 17.05
N ALA A 103 6.22 1.29 15.72
CA ALA A 103 7.07 0.64 14.72
C ALA A 103 7.74 1.67 13.79
N PRO A 104 8.80 2.37 14.26
CA PRO A 104 9.38 3.53 13.55
C PRO A 104 10.05 3.19 12.22
N ASN A 105 10.38 1.93 11.99
CA ASN A 105 11.02 1.45 10.76
C ASN A 105 10.05 0.73 9.82
N ASP A 106 8.75 0.70 10.14
CA ASP A 106 7.75 0.07 9.29
C ASP A 106 7.52 0.92 8.03
N THR A 107 7.77 0.31 6.87
CA THR A 107 7.70 1.00 5.58
C THR A 107 6.27 1.27 5.14
N ASP A 108 5.29 0.47 5.57
CA ASP A 108 3.92 0.58 5.07
C ASP A 108 3.19 1.80 5.65
N PRO A 109 3.14 2.02 6.98
CA PRO A 109 2.60 3.26 7.55
C PRO A 109 3.42 4.50 7.14
N THR A 110 4.75 4.36 6.98
CA THR A 110 5.62 5.46 6.52
C THR A 110 5.23 5.92 5.12
N LEU A 111 4.94 4.97 4.22
CA LEU A 111 4.54 5.29 2.87
C LEU A 111 3.15 5.92 2.81
N TYR A 112 2.20 5.44 3.61
CA TYR A 112 0.88 6.08 3.75
C TYR A 112 1.03 7.51 4.26
N LEU A 113 1.91 7.74 5.25
CA LEU A 113 2.19 9.07 5.76
C LEU A 113 2.73 9.97 4.64
N ALA A 114 3.71 9.52 3.85
CA ALA A 114 4.22 10.28 2.70
C ALA A 114 3.11 10.70 1.72
N VAL A 115 2.14 9.81 1.47
CA VAL A 115 0.97 10.13 0.64
C VAL A 115 0.12 11.21 1.29
N VAL A 116 -0.21 11.09 2.58
CA VAL A 116 -0.97 12.10 3.33
C VAL A 116 -0.30 13.46 3.29
N LEU A 117 1.01 13.51 3.57
CA LEU A 117 1.83 14.72 3.50
C LEU A 117 1.73 15.38 2.11
N SER A 118 1.79 14.56 1.05
CA SER A 118 1.74 15.02 -0.35
C SER A 118 0.40 15.62 -0.79
N LEU A 119 -0.65 15.49 0.03
CA LEU A 119 -1.94 16.14 -0.21
C LEU A 119 -1.90 17.64 0.11
N THR A 120 -0.95 18.08 0.93
CA THR A 120 -0.80 19.48 1.33
C THR A 120 0.44 20.08 0.63
N PRO A 121 0.28 21.04 -0.30
CA PRO A 121 1.41 21.59 -1.06
C PRO A 121 2.54 22.16 -0.19
N ALA A 122 2.22 22.81 0.94
CA ALA A 122 3.19 23.35 1.87
C ALA A 122 4.10 22.30 2.55
N ARG A 123 3.71 21.01 2.47
CA ARG A 123 4.43 19.88 3.07
C ARG A 123 5.12 19.01 2.01
N GLY A 124 5.27 19.53 0.79
CA GLY A 124 5.87 18.79 -0.32
C GLY A 124 7.29 18.29 -0.03
N GLU A 125 8.14 19.09 0.61
CA GLU A 125 9.50 18.68 0.96
C GLU A 125 9.52 17.60 2.06
N GLU A 126 8.62 17.70 3.05
CA GLU A 126 8.43 16.64 4.06
C GLU A 126 8.02 15.33 3.38
N ALA A 127 7.01 15.38 2.51
CA ALA A 127 6.55 14.23 1.74
C ALA A 127 7.66 13.60 0.89
N LEU A 128 8.44 14.43 0.19
CA LEU A 128 9.56 13.98 -0.64
C LEU A 128 10.62 13.25 0.19
N ALA A 129 10.99 13.81 1.35
CA ALA A 129 11.93 13.17 2.26
C ALA A 129 11.39 11.82 2.75
N THR A 130 10.11 11.74 3.13
CA THR A 130 9.48 10.50 3.59
C THR A 130 9.40 9.45 2.48
N TYR A 131 9.04 9.81 1.25
CA TYR A 131 9.06 8.87 0.11
C TYR A 131 10.46 8.32 -0.15
N ASN A 132 11.48 9.18 -0.14
CA ASN A 132 12.86 8.75 -0.36
C ASN A 132 13.35 7.85 0.77
N ALA A 133 12.96 8.10 2.02
CA ALA A 133 13.27 7.21 3.13
C ALA A 133 12.70 5.80 2.89
N VAL A 134 11.45 5.68 2.45
CA VAL A 134 10.85 4.38 2.09
C VAL A 134 11.60 3.73 0.93
N ILE A 135 11.88 4.46 -0.15
CA ILE A 135 12.56 3.91 -1.34
C ILE A 135 13.97 3.40 -1.02
N ASN A 136 14.69 4.10 -0.14
CA ASN A 136 16.07 3.75 0.22
C ASN A 136 16.15 2.59 1.22
N VAL A 137 15.15 2.44 2.08
CA VAL A 137 15.13 1.42 3.13
C VAL A 137 14.44 0.14 2.65
N SER A 138 13.39 0.25 1.85
CA SER A 138 12.63 -0.93 1.47
C SER A 138 13.44 -1.79 0.50
N GLY A 139 13.71 -3.04 0.92
CA GLY A 139 14.20 -4.10 0.02
C GLY A 139 13.09 -4.71 -0.82
N ASN A 140 11.85 -4.23 -0.67
CA ASN A 140 10.67 -4.77 -1.31
C ASN A 140 10.38 -4.03 -2.63
N VAL A 141 10.41 -4.77 -3.73
CA VAL A 141 10.11 -4.24 -5.08
C VAL A 141 8.71 -3.62 -5.15
N TYR A 142 7.72 -4.20 -4.46
CA TYR A 142 6.34 -3.70 -4.42
C TYR A 142 6.25 -2.34 -3.73
N THR A 143 6.80 -2.24 -2.52
CA THR A 143 6.81 -1.00 -1.73
C THR A 143 7.57 0.11 -2.46
N ASN A 144 8.73 -0.21 -3.06
CA ASN A 144 9.51 0.74 -3.85
C ASN A 144 8.77 1.24 -5.10
N ALA A 145 8.14 0.33 -5.84
CA ALA A 145 7.35 0.69 -7.02
C ALA A 145 6.18 1.59 -6.64
N TRP A 146 5.46 1.26 -5.56
CA TRP A 146 4.35 2.09 -5.08
C TRP A 146 4.80 3.47 -4.61
N ALA A 147 5.89 3.54 -3.83
CA ALA A 147 6.48 4.80 -3.37
C ALA A 147 6.95 5.69 -4.52
N GLY A 148 7.70 5.13 -5.47
CA GLY A 148 8.17 5.87 -6.65
C GLY A 148 7.01 6.42 -7.48
N ALA A 149 5.94 5.64 -7.65
CA ALA A 149 4.74 6.05 -8.36
C ALA A 149 3.97 7.18 -7.67
N ALA A 150 3.82 7.08 -6.34
CA ALA A 150 3.15 8.10 -5.56
C ALA A 150 3.95 9.41 -5.53
N LEU A 151 5.28 9.33 -5.43
CA LEU A 151 6.18 10.47 -5.53
C LEU A 151 6.13 11.12 -6.92
N ALA A 152 6.18 10.34 -8.01
CA ALA A 152 6.06 10.87 -9.36
C ALA A 152 4.74 11.64 -9.58
N ARG A 153 3.62 11.10 -9.08
CA ARG A 153 2.32 11.80 -9.12
C ARG A 153 2.35 13.11 -8.34
N MET A 154 2.97 13.14 -7.16
CA MET A 154 3.14 14.38 -6.40
C MET A 154 3.96 15.40 -7.20
N LEU A 155 5.11 15.01 -7.74
CA LEU A 155 6.01 15.88 -8.50
C LEU A 155 5.33 16.47 -9.73
N ARG A 156 4.49 15.69 -10.44
CA ARG A 156 3.67 16.22 -11.54
C ARG A 156 2.69 17.30 -11.08
N ARG A 157 1.98 17.08 -9.96
CA ARG A 157 1.03 18.08 -9.41
C ARG A 157 1.72 19.37 -9.01
N THR A 158 2.99 19.32 -8.62
CA THR A 158 3.79 20.49 -8.24
C THR A 158 4.61 21.08 -9.40
N GLY A 159 4.43 20.60 -10.63
CA GLY A 159 5.12 21.11 -11.82
C GLY A 159 6.55 20.59 -12.03
N ARG A 160 7.04 19.68 -11.18
CA ARG A 160 8.37 19.04 -11.28
C ARG A 160 8.36 17.86 -12.25
N THR A 161 7.89 18.09 -13.47
CA THR A 161 7.58 17.05 -14.46
C THR A 161 8.80 16.23 -14.88
N THR A 162 9.98 16.85 -15.02
CA THR A 162 11.22 16.14 -15.42
C THR A 162 11.66 15.14 -14.36
N GLU A 163 11.53 15.49 -13.08
CA GLU A 163 11.87 14.59 -11.96
C GLU A 163 10.85 13.45 -11.85
N ALA A 164 9.57 13.74 -12.07
CA ALA A 164 8.54 12.71 -12.15
C ALA A 164 8.83 11.69 -13.26
N GLN A 165 9.21 12.15 -14.46
CA GLN A 165 9.57 11.28 -15.59
C GLN A 165 10.78 10.40 -15.30
N ALA A 166 11.79 10.93 -14.60
CA ALA A 166 12.95 10.14 -14.19
C ALA A 166 12.56 9.01 -13.22
N LEU A 167 11.67 9.29 -12.26
CA LEU A 167 11.16 8.27 -11.33
C LEU A 167 10.28 7.23 -12.03
N GLU A 168 9.41 7.66 -12.94
CA GLU A 168 8.59 6.75 -13.76
C GLU A 168 9.47 5.84 -14.60
N THR A 169 10.52 6.37 -15.22
CA THR A 169 11.50 5.58 -16.01
C THR A 169 12.22 4.56 -15.13
N ARG A 170 12.63 4.96 -13.92
CA ARG A 170 13.26 4.03 -12.96
C ARG A 170 12.29 2.95 -12.49
N ALA A 171 11.03 3.30 -12.23
CA ALA A 171 10.00 2.34 -11.86
C ALA A 171 9.74 1.33 -12.99
N VAL A 172 9.62 1.80 -14.23
CA VAL A 172 9.51 0.95 -15.43
C VAL A 172 10.69 -0.01 -15.55
N ALA A 173 11.92 0.49 -15.40
CA ALA A 173 13.13 -0.33 -15.48
C ALA A 173 13.16 -1.41 -14.39
N ALA A 174 12.63 -1.12 -13.20
CA ALA A 174 12.53 -2.10 -12.11
C ALA A 174 11.46 -3.18 -12.36
N LEU A 175 10.53 -2.97 -13.30
CA LEU A 175 9.53 -3.95 -13.73
C LEU A 175 10.05 -4.86 -14.84
N ASP A 176 11.18 -4.52 -15.46
CA ASP A 176 11.78 -5.32 -16.53
C ASP A 176 12.17 -6.71 -16.01
N GLY A 177 11.84 -7.75 -16.78
CA GLY A 177 12.02 -9.15 -16.39
C GLY A 177 10.95 -9.71 -15.44
N LEU A 178 9.99 -8.92 -14.94
CA LEU A 178 8.85 -9.45 -14.18
C LEU A 178 7.78 -10.04 -15.11
N PRO A 179 7.11 -11.14 -14.72
CA PRO A 179 5.97 -11.66 -15.46
C PRO A 179 4.85 -10.62 -15.59
N PRO A 180 4.15 -10.54 -16.73
CA PRO A 180 3.06 -9.58 -16.93
C PRO A 180 1.95 -9.63 -15.87
N ALA A 181 1.70 -10.79 -15.26
CA ALA A 181 0.75 -10.92 -14.16
C ALA A 181 1.22 -10.18 -12.90
N SER A 182 2.52 -10.28 -12.57
CA SER A 182 3.15 -9.58 -11.44
C SER A 182 3.12 -8.06 -11.65
N VAL A 183 3.38 -7.60 -12.88
CA VAL A 183 3.30 -6.18 -13.24
C VAL A 183 1.86 -5.64 -13.10
N ARG A 184 0.85 -6.41 -13.53
CA ARG A 184 -0.57 -6.02 -13.34
C ARG A 184 -0.94 -5.93 -11.87
N MET A 185 -0.49 -6.87 -11.06
CA MET A 185 -0.72 -6.88 -9.61
C MET A 185 -0.04 -5.70 -8.92
N LEU A 186 1.21 -5.39 -9.29
CA LEU A 186 1.99 -4.26 -8.75
C LEU A 186 1.36 -2.90 -9.02
N LEU A 187 0.70 -2.77 -10.17
CA LEU A 187 0.27 -1.48 -10.70
C LEU A 187 -1.26 -1.30 -10.72
N SER A 188 -2.04 -2.23 -10.13
CA SER A 188 -3.51 -2.23 -10.18
C SER A 188 -4.13 -0.89 -9.76
N ASP A 189 -3.49 -0.21 -8.80
CA ASP A 189 -3.96 1.05 -8.21
C ASP A 189 -3.30 2.29 -8.83
N ASN A 190 -2.46 2.12 -9.86
CA ASN A 190 -1.61 3.19 -10.41
C ASN A 190 -1.80 3.37 -11.91
N VAL A 191 -2.99 3.86 -12.28
CA VAL A 191 -3.41 4.10 -13.68
C VAL A 191 -2.37 4.91 -14.48
N ALA A 192 -1.76 5.91 -13.86
CA ALA A 192 -0.74 6.74 -14.53
C ALA A 192 0.50 5.95 -14.98
N ILE A 193 0.92 4.93 -14.22
CA ILE A 193 2.04 4.06 -14.61
C ILE A 193 1.58 2.96 -15.56
N LEU A 194 0.37 2.42 -15.38
CA LEU A 194 -0.23 1.46 -16.32
C LEU A 194 -0.32 2.03 -17.74
N GLU A 195 -0.58 3.32 -17.87
CA GLU A 195 -0.67 4.01 -19.16
C GLU A 195 0.70 4.33 -19.78
N HIS A 196 1.81 4.19 -19.03
CA HIS A 196 3.15 4.45 -19.55
C HIS A 196 3.47 3.49 -20.71
N PRO A 197 3.94 3.98 -21.88
CA PRO A 197 4.13 3.16 -23.08
C PRO A 197 4.98 1.90 -22.85
N ALA A 198 6.05 2.03 -22.05
CA ALA A 198 6.92 0.90 -21.73
C ALA A 198 6.24 -0.16 -20.83
N VAL A 199 5.35 0.25 -19.93
CA VAL A 199 4.56 -0.70 -19.12
C VAL A 199 3.54 -1.43 -20.00
N ARG A 200 2.90 -0.71 -20.93
CA ARG A 200 1.98 -1.35 -21.90
C ARG A 200 2.70 -2.37 -22.78
N ALA A 201 3.93 -2.10 -23.18
CA ALA A 201 4.78 -3.04 -23.91
C ALA A 201 5.16 -4.27 -23.07
N LEU A 202 5.47 -4.09 -21.78
CA LEU A 202 5.72 -5.20 -20.84
C LEU A 202 4.46 -6.06 -20.62
N LEU A 203 3.28 -5.45 -20.57
CA LEU A 203 2.02 -6.15 -20.30
C LEU A 203 1.46 -6.90 -21.52
N ASN A 204 1.75 -6.39 -22.71
CA ASN A 204 1.32 -6.94 -23.99
C ASN A 204 2.54 -7.08 -24.90
N PRO A 205 3.47 -8.02 -24.60
CA PRO A 205 4.62 -8.24 -25.48
C PRO A 205 4.08 -8.64 -26.86
N GLU A 206 4.55 -7.98 -27.92
CA GLU A 206 4.22 -8.42 -29.28
C GLU A 206 4.61 -9.90 -29.42
N PRO A 207 3.77 -10.72 -30.08
CA PRO A 207 4.10 -12.12 -30.30
C PRO A 207 5.45 -12.17 -31.03
N ALA A 208 6.39 -12.95 -30.47
CA ALA A 208 7.70 -13.14 -31.08
C ALA A 208 7.51 -13.47 -32.58
N PRO A 209 8.30 -12.87 -33.49
CA PRO A 209 8.19 -13.14 -34.90
C PRO A 209 8.31 -14.65 -35.10
N THR A 210 7.22 -15.27 -35.57
CA THR A 210 7.19 -16.71 -35.84
C THR A 210 8.30 -17.02 -36.81
N ALA A 211 9.34 -17.72 -36.34
CA ALA A 211 10.40 -18.22 -37.18
C ALA A 211 9.76 -18.98 -38.36
N GLY A 212 10.16 -18.59 -39.57
CA GLY A 212 9.44 -18.79 -40.81
C GLY A 212 8.91 -20.21 -41.04
N ALA A 213 7.60 -20.29 -41.26
CA ALA A 213 7.03 -21.39 -42.01
C ALA A 213 7.39 -21.23 -43.50
N GLY A 214 8.20 -22.16 -44.02
CA GLY A 214 8.13 -22.58 -45.42
C GLY A 214 9.26 -22.13 -46.34
N VAL A 215 10.34 -22.90 -46.38
CA VAL A 215 11.02 -23.19 -47.65
C VAL A 215 10.65 -24.63 -48.03
N PRO A 216 9.88 -24.87 -49.10
CA PRO A 216 9.58 -26.23 -49.54
C PRO A 216 10.85 -26.89 -50.11
N LEU A 217 11.18 -28.07 -49.58
CA LEU A 217 12.20 -28.97 -50.12
C LEU A 217 11.90 -29.28 -51.59
N ARG A 218 12.71 -28.74 -52.51
CA ARG A 218 12.71 -29.17 -53.92
C ARG A 218 13.12 -30.65 -53.97
N ARG A 219 12.20 -31.50 -54.44
CA ARG A 219 12.52 -32.87 -54.86
C ARG A 219 13.49 -32.79 -56.03
N SER A 220 14.69 -33.32 -55.82
CA SER A 220 15.69 -33.50 -56.86
C SER A 220 15.26 -34.65 -57.78
N THR A 221 14.95 -34.34 -59.03
CA THR A 221 14.87 -35.33 -60.11
C THR A 221 16.28 -35.56 -60.62
N ALA A 222 16.89 -36.69 -60.25
CA ALA A 222 18.08 -37.21 -60.91
C ALA A 222 17.63 -38.24 -61.97
N VAL A 223 17.99 -37.92 -63.21
CA VAL A 223 17.97 -38.75 -64.40
C VAL A 223 19.02 -39.85 -64.24
N THR A 224 18.65 -41.11 -64.49
CA THR A 224 19.60 -42.18 -64.85
C THR A 224 19.41 -42.50 -66.32
N ALA A 225 20.53 -42.45 -67.04
CA ALA A 225 20.73 -43.07 -68.35
C ALA A 225 20.69 -44.61 -68.25
#